data_AF-A0A3D4GXP5-F1
#
_entry.id   AF-A0A3D4GXP5-F1
#
_cell.length_a   1.000
_cell.length_b   1.000
_cell.length_c   1.000
_cell.angle_alpha   90.00
_cell.angle_beta   90.00
_cell.angle_gamma   90.00
#
_symmetry.space_group_name_H-M   'P 1'
#
loop_
_entity.id
_entity.type
_entity.pdbx_description
1 polymer ?
#
loop_
_entity_poly.entity_id
_entity_poly.type
_entity_poly.pdbx_seq_one_letter_code
_entity_poly.pdbx_strand_id
1 'polypeptide(L)'
;MIEPGKYRQLFLDDEALESVEGVKRVLNPPLKCGAVLTGDQGKGQTGLQTRSAPFWNEQLNIWEWWYWGYYTVPPYGKYQTTRIRVTQYARSEDGLVWERPSLGRHKWRGSEDNNVAFDPEAGFEQPYHILRDEHDPDEARRYKGLHGVLDRRPAVSPNGFDWDVLDVKPVPSSDESHCLYDEISGEFLALVKQPTDWGRSVWLSRSGDFEHWTDPSLILHSDEVDRANRRERIRKVIEDPVYLSPPIVDGTDYIAEIYQMAVLPYEGIYVGFPVLFNPAGAIPPPHMNYTAINQVELTVSRDLQAWQRVANREVFIGVDPIEGDCYGWAQNLPCGRPVAKDDGEVWIYYNACRFRGPRDLYPEFPDEFFDDISALCLAKVRKDGFVSLDAEKTGTGITKPFVAEGELNVNVDAKDGEFGAEVLDAKTMKPLPGFEMENCSTIQGDHLTAVVRWQEKSAVDVSIPVRVRFVMNRAKLYSFWLH
;
A
#
# COMPACT_ATOMS: atom_id res chain seq x y z
N MET A 1 25.27 -4.79 -12.69
CA MET A 1 25.16 -3.36 -13.05
C MET A 1 23.72 -2.96 -12.84
N ILE A 2 23.46 -1.69 -12.58
CA ILE A 2 22.10 -1.16 -12.49
C ILE A 2 21.60 -0.76 -13.88
N GLU A 3 20.29 -0.60 -14.06
CA GLU A 3 19.65 -0.34 -15.36
C GLU A 3 18.85 0.98 -15.38
N PRO A 4 19.50 2.14 -15.14
CA PRO A 4 18.82 3.43 -15.03
C PRO A 4 18.21 3.92 -16.35
N GLY A 5 18.60 3.34 -17.50
CA GLY A 5 17.97 3.60 -18.79
C GLY A 5 16.65 2.84 -19.03
N LYS A 6 16.31 1.90 -18.15
CA LYS A 6 15.08 1.11 -18.22
C LYS A 6 14.08 1.46 -17.12
N TYR A 7 14.60 1.73 -15.92
CA TYR A 7 13.80 1.97 -14.73
C TYR A 7 14.34 3.12 -13.91
N ARG A 8 13.44 3.84 -13.23
CA ARG A 8 13.85 4.77 -12.18
C ARG A 8 14.53 4.03 -11.03
N GLN A 9 15.69 4.53 -10.63
CA GLN A 9 16.46 3.97 -9.53
C GLN A 9 16.04 4.65 -8.22
N LEU A 10 15.44 3.88 -7.32
CA LEU A 10 14.97 4.34 -6.00
C LEU A 10 15.99 4.04 -4.90
N PHE A 11 15.81 4.67 -3.74
CA PHE A 11 16.70 4.50 -2.57
C PHE A 11 16.06 3.72 -1.41
N LEU A 12 15.07 2.86 -1.70
CA LEU A 12 14.48 1.94 -0.72
C LEU A 12 15.52 0.99 -0.12
N ASP A 13 16.52 0.60 -0.91
CA ASP A 13 17.65 -0.26 -0.52
C ASP A 13 18.98 0.29 -1.08
N ASP A 14 20.05 -0.50 -0.97
CA ASP A 14 21.39 -0.16 -1.45
C ASP A 14 21.66 -0.62 -2.90
N GLU A 15 20.67 -1.12 -3.64
CA GLU A 15 20.98 -1.70 -4.96
C GLU A 15 21.45 -0.66 -5.99
N ALA A 16 20.93 0.56 -5.91
CA ALA A 16 21.34 1.64 -6.79
C ALA A 16 22.70 2.28 -6.39
N LEU A 17 23.16 2.06 -5.15
CA LEU A 17 24.24 2.82 -4.52
C LEU A 17 25.45 1.94 -4.20
N GLU A 18 26.63 2.47 -4.45
CA GLU A 18 27.90 1.89 -4.01
C GLU A 18 28.29 2.44 -2.64
N SER A 19 28.19 3.76 -2.48
CA SER A 19 28.57 4.43 -1.25
C SER A 19 27.82 5.75 -1.10
N VAL A 20 27.70 6.19 0.14
CA VAL A 20 27.12 7.47 0.51
C VAL A 20 27.97 8.09 1.63
N GLU A 21 28.11 9.42 1.62
CA GLU A 21 28.85 10.17 2.63
C GLU A 21 28.12 11.47 2.95
N GLY A 22 27.93 11.79 4.24
CA GLY A 22 27.28 13.04 4.64
C GLY A 22 25.79 13.13 4.32
N VAL A 23 25.14 12.01 4.02
CA VAL A 23 23.70 11.91 3.73
C VAL A 23 23.04 10.88 4.64
N LYS A 24 21.73 10.99 4.82
CA LYS A 24 20.91 10.01 5.55
C LYS A 24 19.83 9.49 4.62
N ARG A 25 19.56 8.18 4.70
CA ARG A 25 18.36 7.60 4.09
C ARG A 25 17.17 7.91 5.00
N VAL A 26 16.14 8.56 4.47
CA VAL A 26 14.97 9.03 5.24
C VAL A 26 13.69 8.45 4.64
N LEU A 27 12.87 7.80 5.46
CA LEU A 27 11.51 7.42 5.09
C LEU A 27 10.66 8.69 5.01
N ASN A 28 9.86 8.83 3.96
CA ASN A 28 8.90 9.93 3.85
C ASN A 28 7.47 9.39 4.00
N PRO A 29 6.87 9.46 5.20
CA PRO A 29 5.48 9.07 5.41
C PRO A 29 4.55 9.81 4.43
N PRO A 30 3.51 9.16 3.90
CA PRO A 30 2.59 9.80 3.00
C PRO A 30 1.75 10.84 3.76
N LEU A 31 1.34 11.89 3.05
CA LEU A 31 0.35 12.84 3.54
C LEU A 31 -1.01 12.14 3.62
N LYS A 32 -1.54 11.97 4.83
CA LYS A 32 -2.92 11.49 5.02
C LYS A 32 -3.90 12.59 4.67
N CYS A 33 -4.76 12.35 3.68
CA CYS A 33 -5.75 13.30 3.20
C CYS A 33 -7.11 13.16 3.91
N GLY A 34 -7.26 12.20 4.81
CA GLY A 34 -8.51 11.91 5.50
C GLY A 34 -9.44 10.98 4.71
N ALA A 35 -10.69 10.93 5.15
CA ALA A 35 -11.72 10.08 4.55
C ALA A 35 -12.15 10.59 3.18
N VAL A 36 -12.15 9.71 2.18
CA VAL A 36 -12.73 9.94 0.84
C VAL A 36 -14.11 9.28 0.71
N LEU A 37 -14.41 8.31 1.59
CA LEU A 37 -15.73 7.68 1.70
C LEU A 37 -16.00 7.29 3.17
N THR A 38 -17.08 7.82 3.74
CA THR A 38 -17.55 7.54 5.12
C THR A 38 -18.86 6.76 5.13
N GLY A 39 -19.26 6.16 6.26
CA GLY A 39 -20.55 5.46 6.32
C GLY A 39 -21.75 6.40 6.07
N ASP A 40 -22.75 5.95 5.31
CA ASP A 40 -24.06 6.61 5.20
C ASP A 40 -24.89 6.34 6.47
N GLN A 41 -24.68 7.15 7.50
CA GLN A 41 -25.41 7.05 8.77
C GLN A 41 -26.92 7.27 8.59
N GLY A 42 -27.34 8.07 7.61
CA GLY A 42 -28.76 8.27 7.27
C GLY A 42 -29.45 6.99 6.77
N LYS A 43 -28.67 6.07 6.18
CA LYS A 43 -29.12 4.70 5.82
C LYS A 43 -28.76 3.66 6.90
N GLY A 44 -28.22 4.10 8.03
CA GLY A 44 -27.82 3.32 9.19
C GLY A 44 -26.57 2.46 8.98
N GLN A 45 -25.67 2.89 8.09
CA GLN A 45 -24.33 2.33 8.02
C GLN A 45 -23.52 2.76 9.23
N THR A 46 -22.77 1.82 9.81
CA THR A 46 -21.92 2.09 10.96
C THR A 46 -20.44 2.20 10.61
N GLY A 47 -20.04 1.87 9.39
CA GLY A 47 -18.64 1.95 8.96
C GLY A 47 -18.39 1.22 7.66
N LEU A 48 -17.22 1.45 7.07
CA LEU A 48 -16.83 0.91 5.78
C LEU A 48 -15.51 0.13 5.86
N GLN A 49 -15.36 -0.91 5.03
CA GLN A 49 -14.05 -1.51 4.71
C GLN A 49 -14.03 -2.05 3.28
N THR A 50 -12.85 -2.39 2.78
CA THR A 50 -12.64 -3.12 1.53
C THR A 50 -11.26 -3.80 1.53
N ARG A 51 -11.08 -4.75 0.63
CA ARG A 51 -9.79 -5.39 0.31
C ARG A 51 -9.45 -5.29 -1.18
N SER A 52 -10.10 -4.33 -1.87
CA SER A 52 -9.73 -3.90 -3.21
C SER A 52 -9.52 -2.39 -3.22
N ALA A 53 -8.45 -1.92 -3.86
CA ALA A 53 -8.30 -0.52 -4.21
C ALA A 53 -9.26 -0.17 -5.36
N PRO A 54 -9.70 1.10 -5.48
CA PRO A 54 -10.45 1.52 -6.66
C PRO A 54 -9.57 1.44 -7.91
N PHE A 55 -10.20 1.25 -9.06
CA PHE A 55 -9.52 1.24 -10.34
C PHE A 55 -10.27 2.10 -11.36
N TRP A 56 -9.53 2.59 -12.35
CA TRP A 56 -10.07 3.38 -13.44
C TRP A 56 -10.69 2.47 -14.51
N ASN A 57 -11.89 2.81 -14.95
CA ASN A 57 -12.57 2.18 -16.06
C ASN A 57 -12.55 3.13 -17.27
N GLU A 58 -11.67 2.85 -18.23
CA GLU A 58 -11.48 3.68 -19.43
C GLU A 58 -12.74 3.75 -20.30
N GLN A 59 -13.56 2.69 -20.32
CA GLN A 59 -14.77 2.65 -21.15
C GLN A 59 -15.87 3.56 -20.61
N LEU A 60 -15.96 3.67 -19.28
CA LEU A 60 -16.95 4.49 -18.60
C LEU A 60 -16.41 5.86 -18.18
N ASN A 61 -15.09 6.08 -18.29
CA ASN A 61 -14.39 7.28 -17.84
C ASN A 61 -14.71 7.63 -16.37
N ILE A 62 -14.67 6.61 -15.50
CA ILE A 62 -14.91 6.72 -14.06
C ILE A 62 -13.97 5.78 -13.29
N TRP A 63 -13.68 6.15 -12.06
CA TRP A 63 -13.20 5.24 -11.03
C TRP A 63 -14.36 4.40 -10.50
N GLU A 64 -14.11 3.12 -10.33
CA GLU A 64 -15.05 2.16 -9.76
C GLU A 64 -14.52 1.62 -8.43
N TRP A 65 -15.42 1.43 -7.45
CA TRP A 65 -15.03 0.87 -6.17
C TRP A 65 -16.14 0.03 -5.54
N TRP A 66 -15.83 -1.25 -5.31
CA TRP A 66 -16.63 -2.12 -4.46
C TRP A 66 -16.08 -2.12 -3.04
N TYR A 67 -16.98 -1.95 -2.09
CA TYR A 67 -16.66 -1.85 -0.69
C TYR A 67 -17.75 -2.50 0.15
N TRP A 68 -17.44 -2.73 1.42
CA TRP A 68 -18.35 -3.29 2.40
C TRP A 68 -18.90 -2.19 3.29
N GLY A 69 -20.22 -2.05 3.30
CA GLY A 69 -20.94 -1.30 4.33
C GLY A 69 -21.30 -2.21 5.50
N TYR A 70 -21.00 -1.78 6.72
CA TYR A 70 -21.40 -2.46 7.94
C TYR A 70 -22.69 -1.86 8.49
N TYR A 71 -23.56 -2.73 9.01
CA TYR A 71 -24.83 -2.33 9.61
C TYR A 71 -25.04 -3.09 10.91
N THR A 72 -25.56 -2.40 11.93
CA THR A 72 -25.99 -3.04 13.17
C THR A 72 -27.25 -3.89 12.92
N VAL A 73 -27.23 -5.12 13.39
CA VAL A 73 -28.33 -6.09 13.32
C VAL A 73 -28.54 -6.75 14.68
N PRO A 74 -29.74 -7.30 14.96
CA PRO A 74 -29.93 -8.16 16.12
C PRO A 74 -28.89 -9.29 16.16
N PRO A 75 -28.48 -9.76 17.35
CA PRO A 75 -27.48 -10.82 17.47
C PRO A 75 -27.82 -12.04 16.61
N TYR A 76 -26.90 -12.44 15.73
CA TYR A 76 -27.10 -13.57 14.83
C TYR A 76 -25.84 -14.44 14.67
N GLY A 77 -26.05 -15.71 14.32
CA GLY A 77 -24.96 -16.68 14.09
C GLY A 77 -24.34 -17.26 15.38
N LYS A 78 -23.40 -18.18 15.20
CA LYS A 78 -22.78 -18.96 16.29
C LYS A 78 -22.04 -18.08 17.31
N TYR A 79 -21.53 -16.93 16.88
CA TYR A 79 -20.81 -15.96 17.72
C TYR A 79 -21.68 -14.76 18.15
N GLN A 80 -23.00 -14.80 17.88
CA GLN A 80 -23.93 -13.71 18.18
C GLN A 80 -23.43 -12.34 17.72
N THR A 81 -22.93 -12.25 16.48
CA THR A 81 -22.48 -10.97 15.93
C THR A 81 -23.69 -10.03 15.79
N THR A 82 -23.47 -8.77 16.16
CA THR A 82 -24.46 -7.68 16.03
C THR A 82 -24.21 -6.81 14.80
N ARG A 83 -23.36 -7.28 13.87
CA ARG A 83 -23.08 -6.60 12.62
C ARG A 83 -23.19 -7.54 11.43
N ILE A 84 -23.76 -7.02 10.35
CA ILE A 84 -23.73 -7.62 9.02
C ILE A 84 -22.91 -6.73 8.09
N ARG A 85 -22.35 -7.37 7.06
CA ARG A 85 -21.57 -6.75 6.00
C ARG A 85 -22.35 -6.87 4.70
N VAL A 86 -22.56 -5.77 4.00
CA VAL A 86 -23.20 -5.74 2.68
C VAL A 86 -22.24 -5.13 1.68
N THR A 87 -22.03 -5.82 0.55
CA THR A 87 -21.17 -5.30 -0.50
C THR A 87 -21.92 -4.29 -1.37
N GLN A 88 -21.29 -3.15 -1.58
CA GLN A 88 -21.84 -1.98 -2.23
C GLN A 88 -20.86 -1.42 -3.25
N TYR A 89 -21.37 -0.53 -4.09
CA TYR A 89 -20.63 0.09 -5.19
C TYR A 89 -20.61 1.61 -5.04
N ALA A 90 -19.46 2.21 -5.33
CA ALA A 90 -19.31 3.64 -5.51
C ALA A 90 -18.56 3.93 -6.82
N ARG A 91 -18.79 5.10 -7.40
CA ARG A 91 -18.05 5.61 -8.55
C ARG A 91 -17.53 7.01 -8.31
N SER A 92 -16.49 7.41 -9.03
CA SER A 92 -15.92 8.76 -8.93
C SER A 92 -15.34 9.21 -10.26
N GLU A 93 -15.39 10.50 -10.56
CA GLU A 93 -14.73 11.06 -11.74
C GLU A 93 -13.23 11.35 -11.48
N ASP A 94 -12.85 11.56 -10.22
CA ASP A 94 -11.52 12.04 -9.83
C ASP A 94 -10.80 11.12 -8.82
N GLY A 95 -11.48 10.10 -8.29
CA GLY A 95 -10.99 9.19 -7.26
C GLY A 95 -10.99 9.80 -5.85
N LEU A 96 -11.52 11.02 -5.69
CA LEU A 96 -11.57 11.77 -4.44
C LEU A 96 -12.99 11.91 -3.92
N VAL A 97 -13.93 12.30 -4.79
CA VAL A 97 -15.34 12.48 -4.46
C VAL A 97 -16.13 11.32 -5.02
N TRP A 98 -16.77 10.56 -4.14
CA TRP A 98 -17.40 9.29 -4.47
C TRP A 98 -18.93 9.38 -4.42
N GLU A 99 -19.57 9.03 -5.53
CA GLU A 99 -21.02 8.90 -5.68
C GLU A 99 -21.45 7.46 -5.35
N ARG A 100 -22.61 7.33 -4.69
CA ARG A 100 -23.29 6.05 -4.44
C ARG A 100 -24.52 5.93 -5.36
N PRO A 101 -24.36 5.45 -6.60
CA PRO A 101 -25.47 5.41 -7.54
C PRO A 101 -26.54 4.40 -7.08
N SER A 102 -27.80 4.71 -7.38
CA SER A 102 -28.88 3.75 -7.21
C SER A 102 -28.76 2.64 -8.26
N LEU A 103 -28.52 1.41 -7.82
CA LEU A 103 -28.36 0.24 -8.69
C LEU A 103 -29.68 -0.48 -8.95
N GLY A 104 -30.63 -0.45 -8.01
CA GLY A 104 -31.93 -1.12 -8.18
C GLY A 104 -31.87 -2.65 -8.24
N ARG A 105 -30.74 -3.26 -7.86
CA ARG A 105 -30.49 -4.71 -8.05
C ARG A 105 -31.01 -5.58 -6.90
N HIS A 106 -30.94 -5.08 -5.67
CA HIS A 106 -31.32 -5.82 -4.48
C HIS A 106 -32.08 -4.93 -3.49
N LYS A 107 -33.14 -5.48 -2.90
CA LYS A 107 -33.87 -4.81 -1.82
C LYS A 107 -33.06 -4.89 -0.53
N TRP A 108 -32.77 -3.75 0.06
CA TRP A 108 -32.07 -3.66 1.34
C TRP A 108 -32.79 -2.67 2.26
N ARG A 109 -33.05 -3.09 3.50
CA ARG A 109 -33.78 -2.31 4.53
C ARG A 109 -35.04 -1.61 3.99
N GLY A 110 -35.79 -2.34 3.16
CA GLY A 110 -37.09 -1.89 2.64
C GLY A 110 -37.05 -1.13 1.31
N SER A 111 -35.87 -0.80 0.76
CA SER A 111 -35.74 -0.03 -0.48
C SER A 111 -34.85 -0.74 -1.51
N GLU A 112 -35.15 -0.59 -2.80
CA GLU A 112 -34.26 -0.91 -3.93
C GLU A 112 -33.46 0.31 -4.40
N ASP A 113 -33.81 1.51 -3.93
CA ASP A 113 -33.08 2.76 -4.18
C ASP A 113 -31.81 2.84 -3.31
N ASN A 114 -30.83 2.02 -3.69
CA ASN A 114 -29.59 1.82 -2.97
C ASN A 114 -28.47 1.36 -3.92
N ASN A 115 -27.24 1.37 -3.42
CA ASN A 115 -26.03 0.97 -4.15
C ASN A 115 -25.54 -0.44 -3.77
N VAL A 116 -26.43 -1.34 -3.32
CA VAL A 116 -26.08 -2.73 -2.97
C VAL A 116 -25.77 -3.51 -4.24
N ALA A 117 -24.55 -4.02 -4.33
CA ALA A 117 -24.01 -4.64 -5.55
C ALA A 117 -24.37 -6.12 -5.68
N PHE A 118 -24.46 -6.83 -4.55
CA PHE A 118 -24.71 -8.28 -4.48
C PHE A 118 -25.77 -8.62 -3.46
N ASP A 119 -26.37 -9.81 -3.58
CA ASP A 119 -27.40 -10.29 -2.66
C ASP A 119 -26.92 -10.24 -1.20
N PRO A 120 -27.52 -9.40 -0.33
CA PRO A 120 -27.08 -9.21 1.06
C PRO A 120 -27.16 -10.51 1.89
N GLU A 121 -27.94 -11.51 1.46
CA GLU A 121 -28.08 -12.80 2.13
C GLU A 121 -27.01 -13.82 1.69
N ALA A 122 -26.21 -13.51 0.65
CA ALA A 122 -25.15 -14.41 0.15
C ALA A 122 -23.96 -14.57 1.11
N GLY A 123 -23.95 -13.84 2.22
CA GLY A 123 -23.00 -14.01 3.32
C GLY A 123 -21.54 -13.83 2.89
N PHE A 124 -20.70 -14.80 3.25
CA PHE A 124 -19.24 -14.73 3.04
C PHE A 124 -18.77 -15.23 1.68
N GLU A 125 -19.68 -15.64 0.80
CA GLU A 125 -19.39 -16.23 -0.51
C GLU A 125 -19.23 -15.18 -1.63
N GLN A 126 -19.51 -13.91 -1.32
CA GLN A 126 -19.43 -12.78 -2.25
C GLN A 126 -17.98 -12.47 -2.71
N PRO A 127 -17.80 -11.65 -3.76
CA PRO A 127 -16.48 -11.16 -4.16
C PRO A 127 -15.74 -10.51 -2.99
N TYR A 128 -14.52 -10.98 -2.77
CA TYR A 128 -13.58 -10.45 -1.78
C TYR A 128 -12.56 -9.50 -2.43
N HIS A 129 -12.12 -9.86 -3.64
CA HIS A 129 -11.36 -9.00 -4.54
C HIS A 129 -12.11 -8.81 -5.86
N ILE A 130 -12.04 -7.59 -6.42
CA ILE A 130 -12.53 -7.29 -7.76
C ILE A 130 -11.45 -6.50 -8.48
N LEU A 131 -11.13 -6.96 -9.68
CA LEU A 131 -10.17 -6.36 -10.60
C LEU A 131 -10.84 -6.25 -11.97
N ARG A 132 -10.39 -5.28 -12.75
CA ARG A 132 -10.72 -5.17 -14.16
C ARG A 132 -9.51 -5.60 -14.97
N ASP A 133 -9.72 -6.51 -15.90
CA ASP A 133 -8.67 -7.06 -16.75
C ASP A 133 -8.94 -6.69 -18.20
N GLU A 134 -8.22 -5.72 -18.73
CA GLU A 134 -8.33 -5.27 -20.12
C GLU A 134 -7.63 -6.23 -21.11
N HIS A 135 -6.89 -7.22 -20.62
CA HIS A 135 -6.11 -8.14 -21.46
C HIS A 135 -6.89 -9.40 -21.84
N ASP A 136 -7.95 -9.76 -21.10
CA ASP A 136 -8.78 -10.91 -21.46
C ASP A 136 -9.54 -10.59 -22.77
N PRO A 137 -9.39 -11.41 -23.83
CA PRO A 137 -10.09 -11.21 -25.08
C PRO A 137 -11.59 -11.51 -24.98
N ASP A 138 -12.03 -12.27 -23.96
CA ASP A 138 -13.44 -12.55 -23.73
C ASP A 138 -14.08 -11.44 -22.89
N GLU A 139 -15.02 -10.70 -23.49
CA GLU A 139 -15.75 -9.63 -22.80
C GLU A 139 -16.57 -10.15 -21.60
N ALA A 140 -16.96 -11.44 -21.60
CA ALA A 140 -17.63 -12.06 -20.45
C ALA A 140 -16.71 -12.18 -19.22
N ARG A 141 -15.41 -11.97 -19.41
CA ARG A 141 -14.37 -12.12 -18.40
C ARG A 141 -13.66 -10.81 -18.05
N ARG A 142 -14.24 -9.67 -18.44
CA ARG A 142 -13.66 -8.33 -18.27
C ARG A 142 -13.34 -7.98 -16.82
N TYR A 143 -14.09 -8.52 -15.88
CA TYR A 143 -13.82 -8.43 -14.45
C TYR A 143 -13.39 -9.78 -13.91
N LYS A 144 -12.41 -9.73 -13.02
CA LYS A 144 -11.81 -10.88 -12.33
C LYS A 144 -12.01 -10.73 -10.84
N GLY A 145 -12.35 -11.82 -10.17
CA GLY A 145 -12.69 -11.77 -8.76
C GLY A 145 -12.21 -12.99 -8.00
N LEU A 146 -11.86 -12.78 -6.74
CA LEU A 146 -11.64 -13.87 -5.80
C LEU A 146 -12.77 -13.82 -4.77
N HIS A 147 -13.60 -14.87 -4.74
CA HIS A 147 -14.77 -14.99 -3.87
C HIS A 147 -14.47 -15.80 -2.62
N GLY A 148 -15.15 -15.49 -1.52
CA GLY A 148 -15.01 -16.23 -0.27
C GLY A 148 -14.11 -15.55 0.76
N VAL A 149 -14.48 -15.66 2.04
CA VAL A 149 -13.64 -15.21 3.17
C VAL A 149 -12.66 -16.30 3.63
N LEU A 150 -13.06 -17.57 3.52
CA LEU A 150 -12.18 -18.73 3.75
C LEU A 150 -11.87 -19.34 2.39
N ASP A 151 -10.59 -19.38 2.06
CA ASP A 151 -10.07 -19.61 0.70
C ASP A 151 -10.59 -18.58 -0.33
N ARG A 152 -10.01 -18.61 -1.52
CA ARG A 152 -10.31 -17.66 -2.60
C ARG A 152 -10.66 -18.41 -3.86
N ARG A 153 -11.93 -18.37 -4.25
CA ARG A 153 -12.44 -19.00 -5.47
C ARG A 153 -12.37 -18.02 -6.63
N PRO A 154 -11.65 -18.33 -7.70
CA PRO A 154 -11.64 -17.51 -8.90
C PRO A 154 -13.05 -17.39 -9.50
N ALA A 155 -13.38 -16.20 -9.96
CA ALA A 155 -14.64 -15.88 -10.61
C ALA A 155 -14.40 -14.83 -11.71
N VAL A 156 -15.29 -14.82 -12.68
CA VAL A 156 -15.27 -13.87 -13.80
C VAL A 156 -16.61 -13.17 -13.93
N SER A 157 -16.60 -11.97 -14.50
CA SER A 157 -17.82 -11.21 -14.74
C SER A 157 -17.68 -10.30 -15.96
N PRO A 158 -18.73 -10.11 -16.77
CA PRO A 158 -18.73 -9.12 -17.85
C PRO A 158 -18.73 -7.67 -17.33
N ASN A 159 -19.28 -7.42 -16.15
CA ASN A 159 -19.67 -6.07 -15.71
C ASN A 159 -19.35 -5.76 -14.23
N GLY A 160 -18.74 -6.70 -13.49
CA GLY A 160 -18.41 -6.54 -12.08
C GLY A 160 -19.61 -6.75 -11.13
N PHE A 161 -20.79 -7.07 -11.65
CA PHE A 161 -22.02 -7.30 -10.88
C PHE A 161 -22.56 -8.73 -11.02
N ASP A 162 -22.48 -9.31 -12.22
CA ASP A 162 -22.97 -10.65 -12.55
C ASP A 162 -21.79 -11.60 -12.62
N TRP A 163 -21.59 -12.44 -11.59
CA TRP A 163 -20.37 -13.24 -11.42
C TRP A 163 -20.61 -14.73 -11.64
N ASP A 164 -19.74 -15.35 -12.41
CA ASP A 164 -19.62 -16.80 -12.57
C ASP A 164 -18.39 -17.28 -11.81
N VAL A 165 -18.62 -18.04 -10.72
CA VAL A 165 -17.53 -18.70 -9.98
C VAL A 165 -17.02 -19.87 -10.81
N LEU A 166 -15.72 -19.89 -11.05
CA LEU A 166 -15.07 -20.90 -11.87
C LEU A 166 -14.95 -22.22 -11.09
N ASP A 167 -15.20 -23.34 -11.77
CA ASP A 167 -15.04 -24.69 -11.21
C ASP A 167 -13.57 -25.12 -11.24
N VAL A 168 -12.74 -24.41 -10.46
CA VAL A 168 -11.29 -24.61 -10.34
C VAL A 168 -10.87 -24.66 -8.87
N LYS A 169 -9.66 -25.14 -8.61
CA LYS A 169 -9.12 -25.23 -7.24
C LYS A 169 -9.05 -23.81 -6.63
N PRO A 170 -9.63 -23.59 -5.44
CA PRO A 170 -9.50 -22.31 -4.75
C PRO A 170 -8.07 -22.09 -4.25
N VAL A 171 -7.66 -20.83 -4.12
CA VAL A 171 -6.39 -20.44 -3.49
C VAL A 171 -6.57 -20.47 -1.97
N PRO A 172 -5.81 -21.31 -1.22
CA PRO A 172 -5.95 -21.43 0.21
C PRO A 172 -5.61 -20.13 0.96
N SER A 173 -6.52 -19.68 1.83
CA SER A 173 -6.33 -18.45 2.61
C SER A 173 -7.21 -18.39 3.85
N SER A 174 -6.72 -17.72 4.90
CA SER A 174 -7.55 -17.26 6.02
C SER A 174 -8.36 -16.00 5.62
N ASP A 175 -8.82 -15.24 6.62
CA ASP A 175 -9.73 -14.09 6.50
C ASP A 175 -9.14 -12.82 5.85
N GLU A 176 -7.90 -12.82 5.37
CA GLU A 176 -7.24 -11.67 4.73
C GLU A 176 -6.43 -12.08 3.50
N SER A 177 -6.41 -11.23 2.48
CA SER A 177 -5.60 -11.39 1.27
C SER A 177 -5.57 -10.09 0.44
N HIS A 178 -4.73 -10.05 -0.59
CA HIS A 178 -4.79 -9.08 -1.69
C HIS A 178 -4.68 -9.79 -3.03
N CYS A 179 -5.28 -9.19 -4.07
CA CYS A 179 -5.16 -9.65 -5.44
C CYS A 179 -4.84 -8.47 -6.37
N LEU A 180 -4.00 -8.70 -7.37
CA LEU A 180 -3.67 -7.73 -8.42
C LEU A 180 -3.23 -8.46 -9.68
N TYR A 181 -3.29 -7.78 -10.81
CA TYR A 181 -2.49 -8.12 -11.99
C TYR A 181 -1.14 -7.40 -11.90
N ASP A 182 -0.05 -8.10 -12.19
CA ASP A 182 1.31 -7.56 -12.19
C ASP A 182 1.83 -7.43 -13.61
N GLU A 183 2.02 -6.18 -14.06
CA GLU A 183 2.49 -5.87 -15.41
C GLU A 183 3.97 -6.22 -15.61
N ILE A 184 4.75 -6.38 -14.53
CA ILE A 184 6.18 -6.74 -14.64
C ILE A 184 6.31 -8.22 -15.04
N SER A 185 5.55 -9.12 -14.40
CA SER A 185 5.57 -10.56 -14.71
C SER A 185 4.53 -10.99 -15.75
N GLY A 186 3.47 -10.21 -15.97
CA GLY A 186 2.33 -10.58 -16.81
C GLY A 186 1.42 -11.64 -16.15
N GLU A 187 1.36 -11.66 -14.82
CA GLU A 187 0.60 -12.66 -14.06
C GLU A 187 -0.31 -11.99 -13.03
N PHE A 188 -1.37 -12.70 -12.65
CA PHE A 188 -2.15 -12.39 -11.47
C PHE A 188 -1.46 -12.90 -10.22
N LEU A 189 -1.46 -12.07 -9.18
CA LEU A 189 -0.89 -12.37 -7.88
C LEU A 189 -2.01 -12.42 -6.83
N ALA A 190 -1.95 -13.42 -5.96
CA ALA A 190 -2.76 -13.53 -4.76
C ALA A 190 -1.82 -13.62 -3.56
N LEU A 191 -1.79 -12.54 -2.77
CA LEU A 191 -1.08 -12.50 -1.49
C LEU A 191 -2.05 -12.94 -0.40
N VAL A 192 -1.87 -14.14 0.12
CA VAL A 192 -2.83 -14.81 1.02
C VAL A 192 -2.26 -14.96 2.42
N LYS A 193 -3.16 -14.98 3.41
CA LYS A 193 -2.79 -15.11 4.82
C LYS A 193 -2.81 -16.57 5.27
N GLN A 194 -1.67 -17.06 5.73
CA GLN A 194 -1.54 -18.35 6.40
C GLN A 194 -0.58 -18.24 7.60
N PRO A 195 -0.74 -19.10 8.63
CA PRO A 195 0.09 -19.03 9.82
C PRO A 195 1.49 -19.63 9.58
N THR A 196 2.46 -19.15 10.35
CA THR A 196 3.75 -19.79 10.63
C THR A 196 3.96 -19.81 12.14
N ASP A 197 5.15 -20.22 12.60
CA ASP A 197 5.54 -20.07 14.01
C ASP A 197 5.60 -18.59 14.45
N TRP A 198 5.61 -17.65 13.48
CA TRP A 198 5.55 -16.21 13.68
C TRP A 198 4.13 -15.65 13.55
N GLY A 199 3.10 -16.49 13.70
CA GLY A 199 1.70 -16.08 13.59
C GLY A 199 1.31 -15.80 12.14
N ARG A 200 0.41 -14.82 11.92
CA ARG A 200 -0.05 -14.48 10.56
C ARG A 200 1.13 -14.04 9.69
N SER A 201 1.24 -14.66 8.52
CA SER A 201 2.30 -14.44 7.55
C SER A 201 1.72 -14.32 6.15
N VAL A 202 2.51 -13.81 5.21
CA VAL A 202 2.11 -13.58 3.82
C VAL A 202 2.68 -14.67 2.94
N TRP A 203 1.79 -15.28 2.17
CA TRP A 203 2.10 -16.30 1.19
C TRP A 203 1.68 -15.83 -0.20
N LEU A 204 2.36 -16.26 -1.24
CA LEU A 204 2.11 -15.86 -2.62
C LEU A 204 1.61 -17.04 -3.45
N SER A 205 0.51 -16.84 -4.16
CA SER A 205 0.06 -17.69 -5.24
C SER A 205 -0.04 -16.87 -6.54
N ARG A 206 0.28 -17.50 -7.67
CA ARG A 206 0.40 -16.84 -8.98
C ARG A 206 -0.46 -17.57 -10.01
N SER A 207 -0.94 -16.84 -11.01
CA SER A 207 -1.66 -17.41 -12.15
C SER A 207 -1.48 -16.56 -13.41
N GLY A 208 -1.19 -17.17 -14.55
CA GLY A 208 -1.14 -16.48 -15.83
C GLY A 208 -2.50 -16.35 -16.54
N ASP A 209 -3.49 -17.16 -16.15
CA ASP A 209 -4.80 -17.27 -16.84
C ASP A 209 -6.00 -17.00 -15.91
N PHE A 210 -5.74 -16.72 -14.63
CA PHE A 210 -6.69 -16.54 -13.54
C PHE A 210 -7.44 -17.82 -13.11
N GLU A 211 -7.21 -18.96 -13.75
CA GLU A 211 -7.89 -20.24 -13.49
C GLU A 211 -6.97 -21.20 -12.73
N HIS A 212 -5.72 -21.31 -13.18
CA HIS A 212 -4.74 -22.22 -12.63
C HIS A 212 -3.79 -21.45 -11.72
N TRP A 213 -3.97 -21.62 -10.41
CA TRP A 213 -3.17 -20.97 -9.38
C TRP A 213 -2.15 -21.93 -8.79
N THR A 214 -0.94 -21.42 -8.54
CA THR A 214 0.09 -22.20 -7.83
C THR A 214 -0.31 -22.46 -6.39
N ASP A 215 0.23 -23.51 -5.77
CA ASP A 215 0.14 -23.62 -4.31
C ASP A 215 0.86 -22.43 -3.67
N PRO A 216 0.30 -21.81 -2.60
CA PRO A 216 0.94 -20.66 -1.97
C PRO A 216 2.34 -21.00 -1.41
N SER A 217 3.31 -20.11 -1.62
CA SER A 217 4.65 -20.17 -1.01
C SER A 217 4.85 -19.04 -0.01
N LEU A 218 5.58 -19.29 1.09
CA LEU A 218 5.85 -18.24 2.11
C LEU A 218 6.77 -17.18 1.52
N ILE A 219 6.40 -15.90 1.64
CA ILE A 219 7.20 -14.77 1.14
C ILE A 219 7.56 -13.75 2.21
N LEU A 220 6.78 -13.65 3.29
CA LEU A 220 7.08 -12.74 4.40
C LEU A 220 6.45 -13.20 5.70
N HIS A 221 7.22 -13.17 6.79
CA HIS A 221 6.74 -13.32 8.15
C HIS A 221 7.41 -12.28 9.06
N SER A 222 6.93 -12.14 10.28
CA SER A 222 7.56 -11.29 11.30
C SER A 222 8.72 -11.99 11.99
N ASP A 223 9.50 -11.27 12.78
CA ASP A 223 10.67 -11.81 13.50
C ASP A 223 10.88 -11.15 14.90
N GLU A 224 12.03 -11.40 15.53
CA GLU A 224 12.38 -10.84 16.84
C GLU A 224 12.45 -9.31 16.84
N VAL A 225 12.84 -8.69 15.73
CA VAL A 225 12.88 -7.22 15.61
C VAL A 225 11.46 -6.68 15.60
N ASP A 226 10.53 -7.33 14.89
CA ASP A 226 9.12 -6.94 14.94
C ASP A 226 8.52 -7.13 16.34
N ARG A 227 8.88 -8.21 17.04
CA ARG A 227 8.48 -8.42 18.44
C ARG A 227 8.99 -7.29 19.36
N ALA A 228 10.23 -6.84 19.18
CA ALA A 228 10.78 -5.71 19.93
C ALA A 228 10.07 -4.39 19.58
N ASN A 229 9.89 -4.11 18.29
CA ASN A 229 9.20 -2.93 17.79
C ASN A 229 7.75 -2.87 18.26
N ARG A 230 7.05 -4.01 18.33
CA ARG A 230 5.70 -4.13 18.89
C ARG A 230 5.62 -3.60 20.32
N ARG A 231 6.58 -3.96 21.18
CA ARG A 231 6.60 -3.48 22.57
C ARG A 231 6.69 -1.96 22.61
N GLU A 232 7.60 -1.40 21.82
CA GLU A 232 7.80 0.05 21.75
C GLU A 232 6.58 0.79 21.19
N ARG A 233 5.95 0.26 20.14
CA ARG A 233 4.74 0.85 19.53
C ARG A 233 3.54 0.84 20.48
N ILE A 234 3.32 -0.27 21.18
CA ILE A 234 2.27 -0.37 22.20
C ILE A 234 2.55 0.57 23.37
N ARG A 235 3.80 0.62 23.86
CA ARG A 235 4.21 1.55 24.92
C ARG A 235 3.92 3.00 24.51
N LYS A 236 4.27 3.39 23.29
CA LYS A 236 4.07 4.75 22.77
C LYS A 236 2.59 5.18 22.80
N VAL A 237 1.66 4.35 22.34
CA VAL A 237 0.22 4.70 22.33
C VAL A 237 -0.44 4.62 23.72
N ILE A 238 0.21 3.98 24.69
CA ILE A 238 -0.22 3.98 26.09
C ILE A 238 0.26 5.25 26.81
N GLU A 239 1.50 5.65 26.57
CA GLU A 239 2.11 6.78 27.28
C GLU A 239 1.71 8.14 26.72
N ASP A 240 1.40 8.22 25.42
CA ASP A 240 1.01 9.46 24.76
C ASP A 240 -0.52 9.55 24.65
N PRO A 241 -1.18 10.40 25.47
CA PRO A 241 -2.64 10.46 25.57
C PRO A 241 -3.31 11.01 24.30
N VAL A 242 -2.55 11.50 23.32
CA VAL A 242 -3.12 11.87 22.02
C VAL A 242 -3.55 10.66 21.22
N TYR A 243 -3.10 9.44 21.55
CA TYR A 243 -3.49 8.21 20.86
C TYR A 243 -4.48 7.37 21.69
N LEU A 244 -5.26 6.53 21.01
CA LEU A 244 -6.12 5.56 21.67
C LEU A 244 -5.28 4.44 22.27
N SER A 245 -5.21 4.38 23.60
CA SER A 245 -4.64 3.22 24.29
C SER A 245 -5.48 1.96 24.04
N PRO A 246 -4.87 0.80 23.74
CA PRO A 246 -5.59 -0.46 23.68
C PRO A 246 -6.31 -0.73 25.01
N PRO A 247 -7.60 -1.10 25.00
CA PRO A 247 -8.39 -1.16 26.25
C PRO A 247 -8.02 -2.35 27.15
N ILE A 248 -7.27 -3.32 26.64
CA ILE A 248 -6.69 -4.43 27.39
C ILE A 248 -5.20 -4.50 27.07
N VAL A 249 -4.37 -4.50 28.11
CA VAL A 249 -2.93 -4.73 28.05
C VAL A 249 -2.59 -5.73 29.15
N ASP A 250 -2.32 -6.98 28.78
CA ASP A 250 -2.26 -8.10 29.75
C ASP A 250 -0.85 -8.50 30.17
N GLY A 251 0.17 -7.76 29.74
CA GLY A 251 1.58 -8.00 30.08
C GLY A 251 2.22 -9.19 29.35
N THR A 252 1.48 -9.93 28.52
CA THR A 252 2.04 -11.02 27.73
C THR A 252 2.98 -10.46 26.66
N ASP A 253 4.13 -11.09 26.49
CA ASP A 253 5.12 -10.71 25.49
C ASP A 253 4.79 -11.32 24.12
N TYR A 254 3.75 -10.77 23.51
CA TYR A 254 3.29 -11.17 22.18
C TYR A 254 4.29 -10.85 21.07
N ILE A 255 4.25 -11.64 20.00
CA ILE A 255 4.87 -11.30 18.72
C ILE A 255 4.00 -10.30 17.95
N ALA A 256 4.63 -9.43 17.14
CA ALA A 256 3.92 -8.82 16.03
C ALA A 256 3.73 -9.85 14.92
N GLU A 257 2.69 -9.68 14.12
CA GLU A 257 2.36 -10.56 13.01
C GLU A 257 2.13 -9.74 11.73
N ILE A 258 2.32 -10.34 10.55
CA ILE A 258 2.01 -9.67 9.28
C ILE A 258 0.54 -9.96 8.94
N TYR A 259 -0.33 -8.97 9.15
CA TYR A 259 -1.78 -9.13 9.03
C TYR A 259 -2.25 -9.27 7.59
N GLN A 260 -1.69 -8.43 6.70
CA GLN A 260 -1.87 -8.46 5.25
C GLN A 260 -0.70 -7.69 4.61
N MET A 261 -0.52 -7.78 3.29
CA MET A 261 0.44 -6.96 2.56
C MET A 261 -0.06 -6.64 1.16
N ALA A 262 -0.34 -5.37 0.90
CA ALA A 262 -0.54 -4.89 -0.47
C ALA A 262 0.83 -4.76 -1.16
N VAL A 263 0.84 -4.85 -2.49
CA VAL A 263 2.06 -4.72 -3.31
C VAL A 263 1.81 -3.76 -4.46
N LEU A 264 2.84 -2.97 -4.77
CA LEU A 264 2.94 -2.11 -5.93
C LEU A 264 4.13 -2.57 -6.80
N PRO A 265 3.88 -3.20 -7.95
CA PRO A 265 4.85 -3.25 -9.04
C PRO A 265 5.19 -1.83 -9.48
N TYR A 266 6.46 -1.46 -9.38
CA TYR A 266 6.91 -0.08 -9.56
C TYR A 266 8.35 -0.06 -10.10
N GLU A 267 8.58 0.49 -11.28
CA GLU A 267 9.94 0.79 -11.79
C GLU A 267 10.91 -0.41 -11.68
N GLY A 268 10.45 -1.59 -12.11
CA GLY A 268 11.27 -2.82 -12.13
C GLY A 268 11.49 -3.49 -10.78
N ILE A 269 10.84 -3.00 -9.72
CA ILE A 269 10.83 -3.59 -8.39
C ILE A 269 9.39 -3.76 -7.87
N TYR A 270 9.26 -4.40 -6.71
CA TYR A 270 8.01 -4.53 -5.98
C TYR A 270 8.13 -3.84 -4.63
N VAL A 271 7.28 -2.84 -4.39
CA VAL A 271 7.16 -2.19 -3.08
C VAL A 271 6.01 -2.85 -2.34
N GLY A 272 6.30 -3.45 -1.19
CA GLY A 272 5.30 -4.08 -0.34
C GLY A 272 4.93 -3.19 0.84
N PHE A 273 3.66 -3.28 1.25
CA PHE A 273 3.06 -2.48 2.33
C PHE A 273 2.51 -3.41 3.42
N PRO A 274 3.38 -4.13 4.16
CA PRO A 274 2.93 -5.04 5.20
C PRO A 274 2.25 -4.26 6.33
N VAL A 275 1.08 -4.76 6.73
CA VAL A 275 0.35 -4.29 7.90
C VAL A 275 0.81 -5.12 9.10
N LEU A 276 1.47 -4.47 10.04
CA LEU A 276 1.92 -5.08 11.28
C LEU A 276 0.79 -5.06 12.28
N PHE A 277 0.30 -6.24 12.63
CA PHE A 277 -0.61 -6.44 13.75
C PHE A 277 0.21 -6.52 15.03
N ASN A 278 0.02 -5.53 15.90
CA ASN A 278 0.70 -5.40 17.19
C ASN A 278 -0.32 -5.69 18.30
N PRO A 279 -0.57 -6.96 18.67
CA PRO A 279 -1.51 -7.31 19.75
C PRO A 279 -1.10 -6.62 21.04
N ALA A 280 -2.00 -6.29 21.95
CA ALA A 280 -1.74 -5.64 23.24
C ALA A 280 -2.23 -6.50 24.43
N GLY A 281 -3.38 -7.16 24.26
CA GLY A 281 -3.95 -8.10 25.21
C GLY A 281 -5.05 -8.97 24.60
N ALA A 282 -5.26 -10.15 25.17
CA ALA A 282 -6.29 -11.08 24.73
C ALA A 282 -7.69 -10.62 25.19
N ILE A 283 -8.65 -10.66 24.27
CA ILE A 283 -10.08 -10.43 24.58
C ILE A 283 -10.68 -11.80 24.95
N PRO A 284 -11.25 -11.95 26.16
CA PRO A 284 -11.81 -13.21 26.61
C PRO A 284 -13.03 -13.64 25.76
N PRO A 285 -13.52 -14.88 25.96
CA PRO A 285 -14.79 -15.32 25.38
C PRO A 285 -15.94 -14.34 25.66
N PRO A 286 -16.90 -14.19 24.74
CA PRO A 286 -17.06 -14.95 23.49
C PRO A 286 -16.25 -14.42 22.30
N HIS A 287 -15.60 -13.26 22.42
CA HIS A 287 -14.97 -12.58 21.28
C HIS A 287 -13.64 -13.20 20.83
N MET A 288 -12.85 -13.77 21.76
CA MET A 288 -11.66 -14.60 21.48
C MET A 288 -10.72 -14.01 20.41
N ASN A 289 -10.34 -12.74 20.58
CA ASN A 289 -9.43 -12.01 19.69
C ASN A 289 -8.43 -11.20 20.53
N TYR A 290 -7.85 -10.13 20.00
CA TYR A 290 -6.90 -9.27 20.71
C TYR A 290 -7.22 -7.79 20.48
N THR A 291 -7.07 -7.01 21.54
CA THR A 291 -6.81 -5.58 21.41
C THR A 291 -5.45 -5.42 20.74
N ALA A 292 -5.29 -4.46 19.85
CA ALA A 292 -4.06 -4.28 19.07
C ALA A 292 -4.07 -2.93 18.36
N ILE A 293 -2.91 -2.57 17.81
CA ILE A 293 -2.82 -1.55 16.75
C ILE A 293 -2.28 -2.15 15.45
N ASN A 294 -2.79 -1.67 14.31
CA ASN A 294 -2.33 -2.05 12.98
C ASN A 294 -1.69 -0.84 12.27
N GLN A 295 -0.44 -1.00 11.86
CA GLN A 295 0.35 0.06 11.22
C GLN A 295 1.07 -0.50 9.99
N VAL A 296 1.34 0.35 9.01
CA VAL A 296 1.95 -0.03 7.73
C VAL A 296 3.44 0.29 7.75
N GLU A 297 4.26 -0.64 7.27
CA GLU A 297 5.68 -0.42 6.97
C GLU A 297 5.96 -0.63 5.47
N LEU A 298 7.23 -0.52 5.07
CA LEU A 298 7.67 -0.84 3.72
C LEU A 298 8.58 -2.07 3.67
N THR A 299 8.52 -2.77 2.55
CA THR A 299 9.44 -3.84 2.16
C THR A 299 9.68 -3.75 0.65
N VAL A 300 10.79 -4.32 0.17
CA VAL A 300 11.12 -4.32 -1.26
C VAL A 300 11.48 -5.73 -1.73
N SER A 301 11.13 -6.04 -2.96
CA SER A 301 11.56 -7.27 -3.66
C SER A 301 11.82 -6.97 -5.14
N ARG A 302 12.60 -7.83 -5.78
CA ARG A 302 12.84 -7.83 -7.24
C ARG A 302 12.29 -9.06 -7.94
N ASP A 303 11.84 -10.07 -7.18
CA ASP A 303 11.43 -11.38 -7.70
C ASP A 303 10.12 -11.89 -7.09
N LEU A 304 9.46 -11.09 -6.24
CA LEU A 304 8.27 -11.42 -5.43
C LEU A 304 8.47 -12.50 -4.37
N GLN A 305 9.65 -13.11 -4.29
CA GLN A 305 9.92 -14.25 -3.42
C GLN A 305 10.83 -13.84 -2.25
N ALA A 306 11.92 -13.14 -2.52
CA ALA A 306 12.82 -12.60 -1.52
C ALA A 306 12.43 -11.15 -1.20
N TRP A 307 11.97 -10.92 0.03
CA TRP A 307 11.55 -9.61 0.51
C TRP A 307 12.50 -9.07 1.58
N GLN A 308 12.92 -7.82 1.43
CA GLN A 308 13.75 -7.11 2.40
C GLN A 308 12.95 -6.04 3.12
N ARG A 309 12.97 -6.07 4.46
CA ARG A 309 12.47 -4.96 5.29
C ARG A 309 13.39 -3.74 5.12
N VAL A 310 12.81 -2.59 4.79
CA VAL A 310 13.54 -1.35 4.46
C VAL A 310 13.28 -0.24 5.47
N ALA A 311 13.99 0.88 5.30
CA ALA A 311 13.79 2.10 6.07
C ALA A 311 13.76 1.88 7.59
N ASN A 312 14.64 1.01 8.09
CA ASN A 312 14.74 0.64 9.50
C ASN A 312 13.41 0.21 10.15
N ARG A 313 12.45 -0.31 9.37
CA ARG A 313 11.10 -0.68 9.85
C ARG A 313 10.35 0.47 10.50
N GLU A 314 10.66 1.69 10.08
CA GLU A 314 9.90 2.87 10.47
C GLU A 314 8.46 2.77 9.95
N VAL A 315 7.53 3.31 10.74
CA VAL A 315 6.11 3.27 10.41
C VAL A 315 5.83 4.23 9.26
N PHE A 316 5.35 3.69 8.15
CA PHE A 316 4.97 4.46 6.97
C PHE A 316 3.56 5.04 7.11
N ILE A 317 2.56 4.22 7.46
CA ILE A 317 1.21 4.71 7.81
C ILE A 317 0.89 4.24 9.23
N GLY A 318 1.00 5.15 10.20
CA GLY A 318 0.74 4.88 11.62
C GLY A 318 -0.73 5.06 12.00
N VAL A 319 -1.08 4.78 13.25
CA VAL A 319 -2.38 5.18 13.82
C VAL A 319 -2.50 6.69 13.93
N ASP A 320 -3.72 7.20 13.92
CA ASP A 320 -4.04 8.62 14.06
C ASP A 320 -4.23 8.99 15.54
N PRO A 321 -3.94 10.24 15.93
CA PRO A 321 -4.40 10.77 17.20
C PRO A 321 -5.94 10.71 17.33
N ILE A 322 -6.45 10.63 18.55
CA ILE A 322 -7.88 10.66 18.90
C ILE A 322 -8.45 12.08 18.83
N GLU A 323 -8.18 12.79 17.74
CA GLU A 323 -8.64 14.15 17.51
C GLU A 323 -9.24 14.33 16.12
N GLY A 324 -10.09 15.35 15.98
CA GLY A 324 -10.76 15.68 14.73
C GLY A 324 -11.61 14.54 14.17
N ASP A 325 -11.78 14.55 12.85
CA ASP A 325 -12.59 13.57 12.11
C ASP A 325 -11.75 12.36 11.66
N CYS A 326 -10.63 12.08 12.33
CA CYS A 326 -9.78 10.94 12.01
C CYS A 326 -10.48 9.62 12.36
N TYR A 327 -10.22 8.60 11.55
CA TYR A 327 -10.75 7.25 11.75
C TYR A 327 -9.67 6.26 12.19
N GLY A 328 -8.39 6.46 11.88
CA GLY A 328 -7.37 5.43 12.03
C GLY A 328 -6.77 5.30 13.41
N TRP A 329 -7.55 5.45 14.49
CA TRP A 329 -7.02 5.46 15.87
C TRP A 329 -6.43 4.14 16.31
N ALA A 330 -6.97 3.01 15.82
CA ALA A 330 -6.47 1.68 16.15
C ALA A 330 -5.88 0.96 14.94
N GLN A 331 -6.43 1.17 13.74
CA GLN A 331 -6.03 0.35 12.59
C GLN A 331 -6.02 1.16 11.29
N ASN A 332 -4.89 1.09 10.60
CA ASN A 332 -4.75 1.56 9.21
C ASN A 332 -4.20 0.42 8.34
N LEU A 333 -4.91 0.12 7.25
CA LEU A 333 -4.64 -1.03 6.38
C LEU A 333 -4.90 -0.66 4.91
N PRO A 334 -3.92 -0.78 3.99
CA PRO A 334 -4.14 -0.54 2.57
C PRO A 334 -5.32 -1.35 2.05
N CYS A 335 -6.13 -0.74 1.19
CA CYS A 335 -7.27 -1.37 0.54
C CYS A 335 -6.81 -2.38 -0.51
N GLY A 336 -5.67 -2.13 -1.16
CA GLY A 336 -5.12 -2.94 -2.24
C GLY A 336 -3.87 -2.30 -2.79
N ARG A 337 -3.52 -2.63 -4.03
CA ARG A 337 -2.39 -2.01 -4.76
C ARG A 337 -2.54 -0.48 -4.77
N PRO A 338 -1.52 0.28 -4.31
CA PRO A 338 -1.46 1.73 -4.52
C PRO A 338 -1.51 2.12 -6.01
N VAL A 339 -1.93 3.33 -6.30
CA VAL A 339 -2.06 3.84 -7.67
C VAL A 339 -0.97 4.87 -7.93
N ALA A 340 0.00 4.53 -8.78
CA ALA A 340 0.97 5.50 -9.28
C ALA A 340 0.30 6.37 -10.34
N LYS A 341 0.17 7.67 -10.07
CA LYS A 341 -0.48 8.64 -10.93
C LYS A 341 0.55 9.34 -11.82
N ASP A 342 0.10 9.75 -13.01
CA ASP A 342 0.94 10.51 -13.95
C ASP A 342 1.20 11.96 -13.48
N ASP A 343 0.36 12.47 -12.57
CA ASP A 343 0.47 13.81 -11.98
C ASP A 343 1.59 13.97 -10.95
N GLY A 344 2.37 12.90 -10.69
CA GLY A 344 3.52 12.96 -9.81
C GLY A 344 3.25 12.49 -8.37
N GLU A 345 2.14 11.81 -8.12
CA GLU A 345 1.82 11.21 -6.82
C GLU A 345 1.66 9.68 -6.90
N VAL A 346 1.84 9.00 -5.78
CA VAL A 346 1.34 7.64 -5.56
C VAL A 346 0.26 7.72 -4.50
N TRP A 347 -0.94 7.27 -4.88
CA TRP A 347 -2.14 7.28 -4.05
C TRP A 347 -2.30 5.94 -3.36
N ILE A 348 -2.52 5.97 -2.05
CA ILE A 348 -2.71 4.79 -1.21
C ILE A 348 -4.09 4.92 -0.56
N TYR A 349 -5.07 4.20 -1.10
CA TYR A 349 -6.35 4.05 -0.44
C TYR A 349 -6.21 3.05 0.72
N TYR A 350 -6.72 3.40 1.89
CA TYR A 350 -6.61 2.57 3.08
C TYR A 350 -7.88 2.58 3.92
N ASN A 351 -8.15 1.46 4.57
CA ASN A 351 -9.17 1.35 5.61
C ASN A 351 -8.62 2.00 6.88
N ALA A 352 -9.41 2.85 7.51
CA ALA A 352 -9.10 3.47 8.79
C ALA A 352 -10.19 3.10 9.80
N CYS A 353 -9.82 2.48 10.93
CA CYS A 353 -10.77 2.01 11.95
C CYS A 353 -10.44 2.57 13.33
N ARG A 354 -11.46 3.17 13.97
CA ARG A 354 -11.34 3.86 15.27
C ARG A 354 -11.02 2.87 16.38
N PHE A 355 -11.72 1.75 16.37
CA PHE A 355 -11.64 0.77 17.45
C PHE A 355 -11.12 -0.58 16.97
N ARG A 356 -10.53 -1.31 17.91
CA ARG A 356 -10.22 -2.74 17.75
C ARG A 356 -10.67 -3.51 18.99
N GLY A 357 -11.97 -3.76 19.02
CA GLY A 357 -12.65 -4.49 20.08
C GLY A 357 -14.16 -4.22 20.05
N PRO A 358 -14.94 -4.96 20.84
CA PRO A 358 -16.36 -4.67 21.02
C PRO A 358 -16.57 -3.37 21.81
N ARG A 359 -17.76 -2.78 21.65
CA ARG A 359 -18.22 -1.54 22.31
C ARG A 359 -17.98 -1.53 23.83
N ASP A 360 -18.17 -2.67 24.49
CA ASP A 360 -18.10 -2.81 25.95
C ASP A 360 -16.68 -2.56 26.51
N LEU A 361 -15.65 -2.61 25.66
CA LEU A 361 -14.27 -2.30 26.07
C LEU A 361 -13.96 -0.80 26.08
N TYR A 362 -14.88 0.05 25.63
CA TYR A 362 -14.67 1.49 25.44
C TYR A 362 -15.80 2.32 26.09
N PRO A 363 -16.11 2.12 27.38
CA PRO A 363 -17.25 2.78 28.05
C PRO A 363 -17.18 4.31 28.05
N GLU A 364 -15.99 4.88 27.91
CA GLU A 364 -15.73 6.33 27.88
C GLU A 364 -16.14 7.01 26.57
N PHE A 365 -16.27 6.24 25.49
CA PHE A 365 -16.65 6.78 24.18
C PHE A 365 -18.18 6.76 23.99
N PRO A 366 -18.79 7.85 23.49
CA PRO A 366 -20.20 7.89 23.11
C PRO A 366 -20.55 6.86 22.03
N ASP A 367 -21.81 6.40 22.01
CA ASP A 367 -22.30 5.41 21.04
C ASP A 367 -22.21 5.89 19.59
N GLU A 368 -22.27 7.21 19.36
CA GLU A 368 -22.14 7.81 18.03
C GLU A 368 -20.83 7.43 17.31
N PHE A 369 -19.73 7.24 18.05
CA PHE A 369 -18.46 6.77 17.47
C PHE A 369 -18.51 5.29 17.04
N PHE A 370 -19.42 4.50 17.62
CA PHE A 370 -19.65 3.10 17.25
C PHE A 370 -20.67 2.92 16.13
N ASP A 371 -21.42 3.98 15.83
CA ASP A 371 -22.23 4.15 14.63
C ASP A 371 -21.43 4.79 13.48
N ASP A 372 -20.12 4.98 13.64
CA ASP A 372 -19.19 5.49 12.63
C ASP A 372 -17.76 4.95 12.86
N ILE A 373 -17.58 3.63 12.88
CA ILE A 373 -16.33 3.00 13.33
C ILE A 373 -15.18 3.09 12.34
N SER A 374 -15.45 3.31 11.05
CA SER A 374 -14.43 3.23 10.01
C SER A 374 -14.81 3.93 8.72
N ALA A 375 -13.79 4.38 8.01
CA ALA A 375 -13.89 5.02 6.70
C ALA A 375 -12.85 4.46 5.73
N LEU A 376 -13.06 4.73 4.44
CA LEU A 376 -12.03 4.58 3.42
C LEU A 376 -11.34 5.93 3.26
N CYS A 377 -10.03 5.94 3.47
CA CYS A 377 -9.19 7.12 3.47
C CYS A 377 -8.19 7.07 2.32
N LEU A 378 -7.59 8.24 2.03
CA LEU A 378 -6.53 8.39 1.05
C LEU A 378 -5.28 8.93 1.73
N ALA A 379 -4.12 8.36 1.40
CA ALA A 379 -2.82 8.94 1.67
C ALA A 379 -2.06 9.12 0.34
N LYS A 380 -1.26 10.19 0.26
CA LYS A 380 -0.50 10.54 -0.94
C LYS A 380 0.98 10.63 -0.62
N VAL A 381 1.82 10.01 -1.45
CA VAL A 381 3.26 10.23 -1.42
C VAL A 381 3.71 10.77 -2.76
N ARG A 382 4.74 11.62 -2.76
CA ARG A 382 5.42 12.05 -3.97
C ARG A 382 5.82 10.83 -4.81
N LYS A 383 5.72 10.90 -6.14
CA LYS A 383 6.26 9.88 -7.05
C LYS A 383 7.72 9.64 -6.72
N ASP A 384 8.13 8.37 -6.67
CA ASP A 384 9.44 7.89 -6.19
C ASP A 384 9.79 8.24 -4.73
N GLY A 385 8.90 8.93 -4.02
CA GLY A 385 9.20 9.64 -2.80
C GLY A 385 9.20 8.81 -1.53
N PHE A 386 9.04 7.48 -1.61
CA PHE A 386 8.95 6.60 -0.44
C PHE A 386 10.13 6.80 0.52
N VAL A 387 11.34 6.91 -0.04
CA VAL A 387 12.59 7.11 0.69
C VAL A 387 13.48 8.07 -0.09
N SER A 388 14.17 8.98 0.61
CA SER A 388 15.13 9.92 0.02
C SER A 388 16.53 9.78 0.63
N LEU A 389 17.52 10.27 -0.10
CA LEU A 389 18.84 10.61 0.44
C LEU A 389 18.83 12.10 0.82
N ASP A 390 18.89 12.39 2.11
CA ASP A 390 18.82 13.74 2.65
C ASP A 390 20.23 14.22 3.05
N ALA A 391 20.65 15.35 2.50
CA ALA A 391 21.87 16.05 2.88
C ALA A 391 21.53 17.33 3.65
N GLU A 392 21.68 17.35 4.98
CA GLU A 392 21.46 18.56 5.80
C GLU A 392 22.54 19.65 5.56
N LYS A 393 23.71 19.23 5.09
CA LYS A 393 24.82 20.07 4.61
C LYS A 393 25.31 19.45 3.30
N THR A 394 26.62 19.48 3.05
CA THR A 394 27.24 18.75 1.95
C THR A 394 27.18 17.25 2.19
N GLY A 395 26.73 16.51 1.18
CA GLY A 395 26.76 15.06 1.13
C GLY A 395 26.90 14.56 -0.30
N THR A 396 27.33 13.31 -0.46
CA THR A 396 27.49 12.66 -1.76
C THR A 396 26.92 11.26 -1.76
N GLY A 397 26.53 10.80 -2.95
CA GLY A 397 26.15 9.42 -3.21
C GLY A 397 26.77 8.96 -4.51
N ILE A 398 27.37 7.78 -4.53
CA ILE A 398 27.95 7.17 -5.72
C ILE A 398 27.09 5.99 -6.11
N THR A 399 26.66 5.92 -7.38
CA THR A 399 25.86 4.81 -7.88
C THR A 399 26.70 3.55 -8.07
N LYS A 400 26.04 2.38 -8.10
CA LYS A 400 26.64 1.18 -8.72
C LYS A 400 26.89 1.44 -10.23
N PRO A 401 27.79 0.67 -10.90
CA PRO A 401 28.09 0.89 -12.30
C PRO A 401 26.92 0.57 -13.22
N PHE A 402 26.81 1.29 -14.32
CA PHE A 402 25.89 1.03 -15.42
C PHE A 402 26.50 1.39 -16.78
N VAL A 403 25.86 0.90 -17.83
CA VAL A 403 26.10 1.31 -19.22
C VAL A 403 24.74 1.73 -19.77
N ALA A 404 24.58 3.01 -20.06
CA ALA A 404 23.35 3.57 -20.59
C ALA A 404 23.65 4.89 -21.32
N GLU A 405 22.80 5.19 -22.30
CA GLU A 405 22.82 6.44 -23.06
C GLU A 405 21.56 7.24 -22.73
N GLY A 406 21.68 8.56 -22.60
CA GLY A 406 20.52 9.45 -22.37
C GLY A 406 20.81 10.64 -21.46
N GLU A 407 19.81 11.50 -21.28
CA GLU A 407 19.85 12.60 -20.33
C GLU A 407 19.72 12.05 -18.89
N LEU A 408 20.63 12.44 -17.99
CA LEU A 408 20.52 12.08 -16.57
C LEU A 408 19.40 12.90 -15.93
N ASN A 409 18.33 12.23 -15.56
CA ASN A 409 17.18 12.82 -14.89
C ASN A 409 17.17 12.48 -13.40
N VAL A 410 16.71 13.42 -12.58
CA VAL A 410 16.60 13.25 -11.13
C VAL A 410 15.26 13.76 -10.61
N ASN A 411 14.77 13.11 -9.56
CA ASN A 411 13.70 13.60 -8.72
C ASN A 411 14.32 14.16 -7.44
N VAL A 412 14.27 15.48 -7.26
CA VAL A 412 15.07 16.18 -6.26
C VAL A 412 14.29 17.33 -5.62
N ASP A 413 14.49 17.55 -4.33
CA ASP A 413 14.12 18.78 -3.63
C ASP A 413 15.39 19.48 -3.11
N ALA A 414 15.78 20.54 -3.79
CA ALA A 414 16.90 21.41 -3.45
C ALA A 414 16.42 22.86 -3.26
N LYS A 415 15.22 23.09 -2.70
CA LYS A 415 14.68 24.44 -2.44
C LYS A 415 15.60 25.30 -1.56
N ASP A 416 16.28 24.70 -0.59
CA ASP A 416 17.11 25.39 0.39
C ASP A 416 18.61 25.36 0.06
N GLY A 417 18.97 24.83 -1.10
CA GLY A 417 20.35 24.54 -1.45
C GLY A 417 20.53 24.23 -2.92
N GLU A 418 21.36 23.24 -3.20
CA GLU A 418 21.72 22.88 -4.56
C GLU A 418 22.05 21.39 -4.70
N PHE A 419 21.80 20.90 -5.90
CA PHE A 419 22.12 19.55 -6.33
C PHE A 419 22.98 19.61 -7.59
N GLY A 420 24.00 18.76 -7.69
CA GLY A 420 24.76 18.55 -8.91
C GLY A 420 25.23 17.11 -9.01
N ALA A 421 25.88 16.80 -10.13
CA ALA A 421 26.43 15.47 -10.34
C ALA A 421 27.62 15.49 -11.30
N GLU A 422 28.44 14.46 -11.19
CA GLU A 422 29.49 14.15 -12.15
C GLU A 422 29.46 12.68 -12.56
N VAL A 423 29.91 12.41 -13.79
CA VAL A 423 29.97 11.05 -14.34
C VAL A 423 31.40 10.54 -14.25
N LEU A 424 31.57 9.39 -13.62
CA LEU A 424 32.86 8.77 -13.34
C LEU A 424 33.09 7.56 -14.23
N ASP A 425 34.32 7.36 -14.69
CA ASP A 425 34.75 6.04 -15.15
C ASP A 425 34.65 5.03 -13.99
N ALA A 426 33.91 3.94 -14.18
CA ALA A 426 33.59 3.02 -13.08
C ALA A 426 34.80 2.29 -12.49
N LYS A 427 35.93 2.24 -13.21
CA LYS A 427 37.17 1.57 -12.79
C LYS A 427 38.14 2.53 -12.12
N THR A 428 38.37 3.69 -12.73
CA THR A 428 39.37 4.66 -12.23
C THR A 428 38.79 5.63 -11.21
N MET A 429 37.46 5.73 -11.11
CA MET A 429 36.73 6.69 -10.26
C MET A 429 37.06 8.16 -10.58
N LYS A 430 37.66 8.42 -11.74
CA LYS A 430 37.94 9.77 -12.24
C LYS A 430 36.74 10.28 -13.05
N PRO A 431 36.37 11.56 -12.91
CA PRO A 431 35.38 12.19 -13.78
C PRO A 431 35.74 12.07 -15.25
N LEU A 432 34.74 11.85 -16.09
CA LEU A 432 34.91 11.86 -17.54
C LEU A 432 35.01 13.31 -18.05
N PRO A 433 35.82 13.58 -19.10
CA PRO A 433 35.95 14.92 -19.66
C PRO A 433 34.60 15.53 -20.06
N GLY A 434 34.31 16.73 -19.55
CA GLY A 434 33.06 17.47 -19.76
C GLY A 434 31.89 17.05 -18.86
N PHE A 435 32.07 16.06 -17.98
CA PHE A 435 31.07 15.61 -16.99
C PHE A 435 31.53 15.86 -15.55
N GLU A 436 32.55 16.70 -15.35
CA GLU A 436 33.06 17.08 -14.04
C GLU A 436 32.07 17.98 -13.29
N MET A 437 32.13 17.97 -11.96
CA MET A 437 31.25 18.79 -11.13
C MET A 437 31.41 20.29 -11.42
N GLU A 438 32.61 20.77 -11.75
CA GLU A 438 32.88 22.17 -12.11
C GLU A 438 32.17 22.60 -13.40
N ASN A 439 31.85 21.62 -14.25
CA ASN A 439 31.10 21.84 -15.49
C ASN A 439 29.59 21.63 -15.28
N CYS A 440 29.14 21.10 -14.14
CA CYS A 440 27.73 20.85 -13.84
C CYS A 440 26.99 22.15 -13.56
N SER A 441 25.86 22.35 -14.24
CA SER A 441 24.88 23.38 -13.89
C SER A 441 24.04 22.85 -12.73
N THR A 442 24.26 23.39 -11.53
CA THR A 442 23.55 22.94 -10.32
C THR A 442 22.05 23.20 -10.42
N ILE A 443 21.25 22.25 -9.92
CA ILE A 443 19.80 22.30 -9.82
C ILE A 443 19.40 22.88 -8.46
N GLN A 444 18.46 23.81 -8.47
CA GLN A 444 17.82 24.39 -7.28
C GLN A 444 16.30 24.25 -7.40
N GLY A 445 15.59 24.25 -6.27
CA GLY A 445 14.13 24.07 -6.23
C GLY A 445 13.69 22.61 -6.15
N ASP A 446 12.37 22.39 -6.25
CA ASP A 446 11.74 21.08 -6.10
C ASP A 446 11.19 20.59 -7.44
N HIS A 447 11.74 19.49 -7.93
CA HIS A 447 11.48 18.96 -9.26
C HIS A 447 11.22 17.45 -9.20
N LEU A 448 10.08 17.03 -9.72
CA LEU A 448 9.79 15.61 -9.96
C LEU A 448 10.67 15.02 -11.09
N THR A 449 11.06 15.88 -12.02
CA THR A 449 11.95 15.57 -13.15
C THR A 449 12.81 16.79 -13.45
N ALA A 450 14.09 16.74 -13.07
CA ALA A 450 15.10 17.70 -13.49
C ALA A 450 16.19 17.00 -14.28
N VAL A 451 16.60 17.59 -15.41
CA VAL A 451 17.72 17.10 -16.21
C VAL A 451 19.01 17.71 -15.69
N VAL A 452 19.98 16.87 -15.33
CA VAL A 452 21.34 17.30 -15.01
C VAL A 452 22.03 17.71 -16.30
N ARG A 453 22.57 18.92 -16.33
CA ARG A 453 23.29 19.46 -17.49
C ARG A 453 24.70 19.85 -17.11
N TRP A 454 25.64 19.61 -18.01
CA TRP A 454 26.99 20.13 -17.96
C TRP A 454 27.15 21.15 -19.09
N GLN A 455 28.10 22.09 -18.96
CA GLN A 455 28.23 23.24 -19.88
C GLN A 455 28.09 22.87 -21.36
N GLU A 456 28.90 21.93 -21.85
CA GLU A 456 28.89 21.48 -23.25
C GLU A 456 28.15 20.15 -23.48
N LYS A 457 27.57 19.55 -22.43
CA LYS A 457 26.98 18.19 -22.50
C LYS A 457 25.64 18.10 -21.77
N SER A 458 24.64 17.51 -22.41
CA SER A 458 23.32 17.27 -21.83
C SER A 458 22.97 15.80 -21.61
N ALA A 459 23.73 14.89 -22.20
CA ALA A 459 23.47 13.46 -22.14
C ALA A 459 24.76 12.69 -21.87
N VAL A 460 24.63 11.59 -21.15
CA VAL A 460 25.66 10.58 -21.00
C VAL A 460 25.59 9.69 -22.23
N ASP A 461 26.64 9.63 -23.02
CA ASP A 461 26.74 8.81 -24.23
C ASP A 461 28.11 8.11 -24.25
N VAL A 462 28.16 6.95 -23.59
CA VAL A 462 29.39 6.19 -23.38
C VAL A 462 29.14 4.69 -23.44
N SER A 463 30.02 3.98 -24.12
CA SER A 463 30.01 2.52 -24.24
C SER A 463 30.80 1.80 -23.14
N ILE A 464 31.33 2.55 -22.18
CA ILE A 464 32.07 2.03 -21.02
C ILE A 464 31.21 2.05 -19.77
N PRO A 465 31.44 1.15 -18.80
CA PRO A 465 30.78 1.24 -17.49
C PRO A 465 31.14 2.56 -16.79
N VAL A 466 30.11 3.28 -16.36
CA VAL A 466 30.22 4.53 -15.60
C VAL A 466 29.44 4.46 -14.30
N ARG A 467 29.73 5.43 -13.43
CA ARG A 467 28.97 5.71 -12.20
C ARG A 467 28.59 7.18 -12.19
N VAL A 468 27.55 7.54 -11.46
CA VAL A 468 27.27 8.94 -11.14
C VAL A 468 27.66 9.19 -9.70
N ARG A 469 28.37 10.30 -9.44
CA ARG A 469 28.50 10.88 -8.10
C ARG A 469 27.56 12.05 -8.00
N PHE A 470 26.54 11.92 -7.17
CA PHE A 470 25.67 13.01 -6.77
C PHE A 470 26.38 13.86 -5.72
N VAL A 471 26.26 15.17 -5.85
CA VAL A 471 26.77 16.16 -4.90
C VAL A 471 25.59 17.00 -4.45
N MET A 472 25.30 16.96 -3.15
CA MET A 472 24.12 17.56 -2.56
C MET A 472 24.53 18.52 -1.46
N ASN A 473 23.85 19.67 -1.37
CA ASN A 473 24.01 20.60 -0.27
C ASN A 473 22.63 21.13 0.14
N ARG A 474 22.13 20.78 1.33
CA ARG A 474 20.76 21.12 1.77
C ARG A 474 19.72 20.69 0.71
N ALA A 475 19.79 19.42 0.32
CA ALA A 475 18.96 18.84 -0.73
C ALA A 475 18.55 17.39 -0.39
N LYS A 476 17.47 16.95 -1.03
CA LYS A 476 16.94 15.59 -0.96
C LYS A 476 16.85 14.99 -2.35
N LEU A 477 17.42 13.81 -2.54
CA LEU A 477 17.32 13.06 -3.79
C LEU A 477 16.40 11.84 -3.59
N TYR A 478 15.36 11.72 -4.40
CA TYR A 478 14.34 10.66 -4.30
C TYR A 478 14.57 9.53 -5.31
N SER A 479 15.02 9.87 -6.52
CA SER A 479 15.37 8.89 -7.56
C SER A 479 16.24 9.50 -8.67
N PHE A 480 16.79 8.64 -9.53
CA PHE A 480 17.44 9.04 -10.78
C PHE A 480 17.21 8.02 -11.90
N TRP A 481 17.32 8.44 -13.16
CA TRP A 481 17.22 7.60 -14.35
C TRP A 481 17.90 8.25 -15.57
N LEU A 482 18.06 7.50 -16.66
CA LEU A 482 18.47 8.02 -17.97
C LEU A 482 17.32 7.87 -18.97
N HIS A 483 17.06 8.91 -19.76
CA HIS A 483 16.01 8.94 -20.78
C HIS A 483 16.37 9.79 -21.99
#